data_AF-A0A1D7Y3Q6-F1
#
_entry.id   AF-A0A1D7Y3Q6-F1
#
_cell.length_a   1.000
_cell.length_b   1.000
_cell.length_c   1.000
_cell.angle_alpha   90.00
_cell.angle_beta   90.00
_cell.angle_gamma   90.00
#
_symmetry.space_group_name_H-M   'P 1'
#
loop_
_entity.id
_entity.type
_entity.pdbx_description
1 polymer ?
#
loop_
_entity_poly.entity_id
_entity_poly.type
_entity_poly.pdbx_seq_one_letter_code
_entity_poly.pdbx_strand_id
1 'polypeptide(L)'
;MGYIVAAETMTSFHEMARIILARNPRDLRLPRTRLPHWPVRILGSSFGLTQDYIRKHLGIRFRVENSRSVHELGLTYRPLEETLLDHYESRRAHRRHR
;
A
#
# COMPACT_ATOMS: atom_id res chain seq x y z
N MET A 1 -22.75 -11.75 -13.51
CA MET A 1 -22.62 -10.90 -12.31
C MET A 1 -21.26 -11.18 -11.67
N GLY A 2 -20.41 -10.16 -11.48
CA GLY A 2 -19.02 -10.34 -11.01
C GLY A 2 -18.86 -10.22 -9.50
N TYR A 3 -17.69 -10.60 -8.97
CA TYR A 3 -17.29 -10.39 -7.58
C TYR A 3 -16.13 -9.40 -7.53
N ILE A 4 -16.09 -8.53 -6.50
CA ILE A 4 -14.93 -7.70 -6.24
C ILE A 4 -14.17 -8.28 -5.06
N VAL A 5 -12.95 -8.72 -5.30
CA VAL A 5 -12.07 -9.28 -4.27
C VAL A 5 -11.08 -8.20 -3.82
N ALA A 6 -11.57 -7.29 -2.98
CA ALA A 6 -10.76 -6.25 -2.36
C ALA A 6 -11.30 -5.92 -0.97
N ALA A 7 -10.43 -5.43 -0.09
CA ALA A 7 -10.88 -4.83 1.15
C ALA A 7 -11.75 -3.59 0.85
N GLU A 8 -12.74 -3.34 1.70
CA GLU A 8 -13.75 -2.29 1.50
C GLU A 8 -13.14 -0.89 1.35
N THR A 9 -12.04 -0.63 2.06
CA THR A 9 -11.37 0.67 2.07
C THR A 9 -10.00 0.61 1.43
N MET A 10 -9.80 1.40 0.37
CA MET A 10 -8.48 1.60 -0.21
C MET A 10 -7.59 2.38 0.75
N THR A 11 -6.36 1.91 0.92
CA THR A 11 -5.37 2.57 1.77
C THR A 11 -4.38 3.39 0.94
N SER A 12 -4.12 4.62 1.38
CA SER A 12 -3.19 5.53 0.71
C SER A 12 -1.73 5.15 0.96
N PHE A 13 -0.83 5.47 0.03
CA PHE A 13 0.61 5.29 0.24
C PHE A 13 1.16 5.98 1.49
N HIS A 14 0.60 7.12 1.87
CA HIS A 14 0.98 7.83 3.09
C HIS A 14 0.61 7.04 4.35
N GLU A 15 -0.55 6.39 4.33
CA GLU A 15 -0.98 5.52 5.43
C GLU A 15 -0.10 4.27 5.53
N MET A 16 0.19 3.63 4.39
CA MET A 16 1.11 2.48 4.32
C MET A 16 2.50 2.85 4.87
N ALA A 17 3.04 4.02 4.48
CA ALA A 17 4.32 4.49 4.99
C ALA A 17 4.29 4.71 6.50
N ARG A 18 3.19 5.25 7.06
CA ARG A 18 3.04 5.45 8.51
C ARG A 18 3.01 4.13 9.26
N ILE A 19 2.29 3.13 8.76
CA ILE A 19 2.22 1.78 9.34
C ILE A 19 3.62 1.16 9.43
N ILE A 20 4.39 1.21 8.34
CA ILE A 20 5.75 0.64 8.32
C ILE A 20 6.69 1.43 9.26
N LEU A 21 6.64 2.76 9.22
CA LEU A 21 7.49 3.61 10.07
C LEU A 21 7.20 3.45 11.56
N ALA A 22 5.97 3.09 11.95
CA ALA A 22 5.63 2.82 13.35
C ALA A 22 6.44 1.65 13.92
N ARG A 23 6.70 0.60 13.14
CA ARG A 23 7.52 -0.55 13.55
C ARG A 23 8.99 -0.44 13.14
N ASN A 24 9.30 0.38 12.13
CA ASN A 24 10.66 0.57 11.60
C ASN A 24 11.03 2.06 11.52
N PRO A 25 11.15 2.77 12.66
CA PRO A 25 11.32 4.22 12.67
C PRO A 25 12.63 4.70 12.04
N ARG A 26 13.64 3.81 11.96
CA ARG A 26 14.96 4.11 11.37
C ARG A 26 15.03 3.91 9.86
N ASP A 27 13.93 3.56 9.17
CA ASP A 27 13.96 3.43 7.71
C ASP A 27 13.97 4.82 7.04
N LEU A 28 15.15 5.22 6.56
CA LEU A 28 15.39 6.49 5.88
C LEU A 28 14.81 6.54 4.46
N ARG A 29 14.31 5.42 3.93
CA ARG A 29 13.76 5.34 2.55
C ARG A 29 12.28 5.65 2.47
N LEU A 30 11.60 5.75 3.62
CA LEU A 30 10.18 6.04 3.69
C LEU A 30 9.93 7.51 4.05
N PRO A 31 8.99 8.16 3.36
CA PRO A 31 8.61 9.53 3.67
C PRO A 31 7.86 9.59 5.01
N ARG A 32 8.33 10.44 5.92
CA ARG A 32 7.69 10.66 7.23
C ARG A 32 6.55 11.67 7.19
N THR A 33 6.55 12.56 6.20
CA THR A 33 5.55 13.62 6.04
C THR A 33 4.54 13.27 4.96
N ARG A 34 3.35 13.91 5.01
CA ARG A 34 2.41 13.88 3.88
C ARG A 34 3.13 14.52 2.70
N LEU A 35 3.57 13.69 1.76
CA LEU A 35 4.37 14.13 0.61
C LEU A 35 3.61 15.27 -0.12
N PRO A 36 4.23 16.45 -0.32
CA PRO A 36 3.72 17.41 -1.29
C PRO A 36 3.66 16.75 -2.68
N HIS A 37 2.97 17.33 -3.67
CA HIS A 37 2.79 16.66 -4.97
C HIS A 37 4.11 16.40 -5.72
N TRP A 38 5.19 17.14 -5.41
CA TRP A 38 6.44 17.13 -6.17
C TRP A 38 7.43 15.99 -5.84
N PRO A 39 7.61 15.47 -4.61
CA PRO A 39 8.56 14.38 -4.35
C PRO A 39 8.03 13.00 -4.75
N VAL A 40 6.73 12.87 -5.07
CA VAL A 40 6.15 11.64 -5.64
C VAL A 40 6.79 11.32 -7.00
N ARG A 41 7.18 12.36 -7.77
CA ARG A 41 7.90 12.20 -9.04
C ARG A 41 9.31 11.65 -8.84
N ILE A 42 9.95 11.96 -7.72
CA ILE A 42 11.31 11.50 -7.38
C ILE A 42 11.28 10.09 -6.77
N LEU A 43 10.23 9.74 -6.02
CA LEU A 43 10.14 8.44 -5.34
C LEU A 43 9.61 7.29 -6.21
N GLY A 44 8.93 7.57 -7.33
CA GLY A 44 8.31 6.53 -8.16
C GLY A 44 9.25 5.41 -8.60
N SER A 45 10.48 5.74 -8.99
CA SER A 45 11.49 4.74 -9.41
C SER A 45 11.95 3.84 -8.27
N SER A 46 11.95 4.32 -7.02
CA SER A 46 12.39 3.55 -5.85
C SER A 46 11.37 2.47 -5.42
N PHE A 47 10.11 2.64 -5.84
CA PHE A 47 9.01 1.71 -5.57
C PHE A 47 8.54 0.92 -6.79
N GLY A 48 9.13 1.16 -7.97
CA GLY A 48 8.71 0.51 -9.22
C GLY A 48 7.39 1.06 -9.78
N LEU A 49 7.00 2.25 -9.36
CA LEU A 49 5.78 2.92 -9.80
C LEU A 49 6.10 3.87 -10.95
N THR A 50 5.37 3.74 -12.07
CA THR A 50 5.52 4.66 -13.20
C THR A 50 4.91 6.02 -12.85
N GLN A 51 5.46 7.10 -13.44
CA GLN A 51 4.95 8.46 -13.25
C GLN A 51 3.46 8.59 -13.63
N ASP A 52 3.03 7.82 -14.63
CA ASP A 52 1.64 7.79 -15.06
C ASP A 52 0.72 7.10 -14.04
N TYR A 53 1.16 5.98 -13.47
CA TYR A 53 0.44 5.30 -12.39
C TYR A 53 0.29 6.23 -11.18
N ILE A 54 1.38 6.91 -10.82
CA ILE A 54 1.43 7.91 -9.76
C ILE A 54 0.38 9.01 -9.97
N ARG A 55 0.39 9.65 -11.14
CA ARG A 55 -0.52 10.76 -11.45
C ARG A 55 -1.99 10.35 -11.42
N LYS A 56 -2.30 9.13 -11.85
CA LYS A 56 -3.68 8.64 -11.98
C LYS A 56 -4.24 8.02 -10.70
N HIS A 57 -3.40 7.56 -9.77
CA HIS A 57 -3.85 6.79 -8.61
C HIS A 57 -3.45 7.40 -7.26
N LEU A 58 -2.49 8.34 -7.19
CA LEU A 58 -2.18 8.98 -5.91
C LEU A 58 -3.25 9.97 -5.48
N GLY A 59 -3.74 9.76 -4.26
CA GLY A 59 -4.71 10.64 -3.60
C GLY A 59 -6.17 10.26 -3.85
N ILE A 60 -6.45 9.36 -4.80
CA ILE A 60 -7.80 8.84 -5.00
C ILE A 60 -8.11 7.86 -3.88
N ARG A 61 -9.17 8.15 -3.11
CA ARG A 61 -9.77 7.21 -2.17
C ARG A 61 -11.11 6.79 -2.74
N PHE A 62 -11.26 5.50 -2.98
CA PHE A 62 -12.55 4.91 -3.30
C PHE A 62 -12.88 3.82 -2.30
N ARG A 63 -14.17 3.68 -2.03
CA ARG A 63 -14.72 2.55 -1.28
C ARG A 63 -15.22 1.53 -2.28
N VAL A 64 -15.04 0.26 -1.93
CA VAL A 64 -15.48 -0.86 -2.74
C VAL A 64 -16.60 -1.58 -1.99
N GLU A 65 -17.67 -1.87 -2.71
CA GLU A 65 -18.73 -2.75 -2.24
C GLU A 65 -18.25 -4.19 -2.44
N ASN A 66 -17.97 -4.89 -1.34
CA ASN A 66 -17.45 -6.25 -1.34
C ASN A 66 -18.37 -7.24 -0.59
N SER A 67 -19.64 -6.88 -0.32
CA SER A 67 -20.54 -7.74 0.45
C SER A 67 -20.70 -9.11 -0.21
N ARG A 68 -20.76 -9.18 -1.55
CA ARG A 68 -20.90 -10.45 -2.25
C ARG A 68 -19.69 -11.38 -2.05
N SER A 69 -18.47 -10.85 -2.01
CA SER A 69 -17.29 -11.70 -1.76
C SER A 69 -17.23 -12.19 -0.32
N VAL A 70 -17.73 -11.41 0.64
CA VAL A 70 -17.80 -11.81 2.05
C VAL A 70 -18.92 -12.82 2.28
N HIS A 71 -20.14 -12.53 1.83
CA HIS A 71 -21.34 -13.31 2.15
C HIS A 71 -21.51 -14.54 1.24
N GLU A 72 -21.24 -14.43 -0.05
CA GLU A 72 -21.46 -15.54 -1.00
C GLU A 72 -20.24 -16.46 -1.11
N LEU A 73 -19.02 -15.92 -0.92
CA LEU A 73 -17.77 -16.70 -1.03
C LEU A 73 -17.11 -16.98 0.33
N GLY A 74 -17.64 -16.44 1.44
CA GLY A 74 -17.08 -16.65 2.78
C GLY A 74 -15.69 -16.06 2.99
N LEU A 75 -15.28 -15.07 2.19
CA LEU A 75 -13.94 -14.50 2.28
C LEU A 75 -13.77 -13.66 3.55
N THR A 76 -12.67 -13.91 4.26
CA THR A 76 -12.20 -13.06 5.36
C THR A 76 -10.94 -12.33 4.91
N TYR A 77 -10.98 -11.00 4.91
CA TYR A 77 -9.84 -10.18 4.53
C TYR A 77 -8.87 -10.03 5.69
N ARG A 78 -7.60 -10.39 5.47
CA ARG A 78 -6.52 -10.19 6.45
C ARG A 78 -6.33 -8.69 6.74
N PRO A 79 -6.02 -8.29 7.98
CA PRO A 79 -5.65 -6.92 8.29
C PRO A 79 -4.52 -6.41 7.41
N LEU A 80 -4.67 -5.18 6.93
CA LEU A 80 -3.69 -4.56 6.05
C LEU A 80 -2.31 -4.45 6.71
N GLU A 81 -2.27 -4.03 7.97
CA GLU A 81 -1.01 -3.83 8.71
C GLU A 81 -0.14 -5.09 8.68
N GLU A 82 -0.74 -6.23 8.98
CA GLU A 82 -0.07 -7.53 8.97
C GLU A 82 0.51 -7.85 7.58
N THR A 83 -0.32 -7.67 6.54
CA THR A 83 0.08 -7.94 5.16
C THR A 83 1.21 -7.00 4.69
N LEU A 84 1.16 -5.72 5.06
CA LEU A 84 2.16 -4.73 4.69
C LEU A 84 3.51 -5.01 5.35
N LEU A 85 3.51 -5.41 6.62
CA LEU A 85 4.74 -5.67 7.37
C LEU A 85 5.44 -6.93 6.86
N ASP A 86 4.69 -8.02 6.64
CA ASP A 86 5.24 -9.23 6.03
C ASP A 86 5.87 -8.94 4.66
N HIS A 87 5.17 -8.15 3.83
CA HIS A 87 5.68 -7.78 2.52
C HIS A 87 6.96 -6.92 2.62
N TYR A 88 7.00 -5.99 3.57
CA TYR A 88 8.16 -5.15 3.82
C TYR A 88 9.37 -5.98 4.32
N GLU A 89 9.15 -6.92 5.22
CA GLU A 89 10.18 -7.83 5.72
C GLU A 89 10.75 -8.72 4.61
N SER A 90 9.88 -9.31 3.79
CA SER A 90 10.30 -10.08 2.60
C SER A 90 11.17 -9.25 1.65
N ARG A 91 10.77 -8.02 1.35
CA ARG A 91 11.55 -7.09 0.52
C ARG A 91 12.90 -6.73 1.15
N ARG A 92 12.97 -6.61 2.48
CA ARG A 92 14.24 -6.38 3.20
C ARG A 92 15.16 -7.59 3.14
N ALA A 93 14.62 -8.79 3.33
CA ALA A 93 15.38 -10.03 3.24
C ALA A 93 16.00 -10.20 1.85
N HIS A 94 15.22 -9.98 0.79
CA HIS A 94 15.71 -10.12 -0.59
C HIS A 94 16.85 -9.14 -0.94
N ARG A 95 16.90 -7.97 -0.29
CA ARG A 95 18.00 -7.00 -0.45
C ARG A 95 19.27 -7.36 0.31
N ARG A 96 19.20 -8.19 1.34
CA ARG A 96 20.39 -8.67 2.07
C ARG A 96 21.16 -9.75 1.32
N HIS A 97 20.51 -10.38 0.33
CA HIS A 97 21.08 -11.43 -0.51
C HIS A 97 21.59 -10.91 -1.88
N ARG A 98 21.59 -9.60 -2.11
CA ARG A 98 22.23 -8.95 -3.28
C ARG A 98 23.39 -8.10 -2.80
#